data_AF-A0A3M2BS32-F1
#
_entry.id   AF-A0A3M2BS32-F1
#
_cell.length_a   1.000
_cell.length_b   1.000
_cell.length_c   1.000
_cell.angle_alpha   90.00
_cell.angle_beta   90.00
_cell.angle_gamma   90.00
#
_symmetry.space_group_name_H-M   'P 1'
#
loop_
_entity.id
_entity.type
_entity.pdbx_description
1 polymer ?
#
loop_
_entity_poly.entity_id
_entity_poly.type
_entity_poly.pdbx_seq_one_letter_code
_entity_poly.pdbx_strand_id
1 'polypeptide(L)'
;FASLMNQYAARLGMNGTHFVNASGLPDPEHYTTRAFAADLDSVAAWLGAERINLVGGSYGSWAAMAFAAWYPERTRTVAVQSVVPPDAHFPAYLGRGFERSLDRLAARCLAEPACRTAYGDVRVRVADGLRALERSPVRWGGDAVTAEDFAGALATRLYVPTQAAAIPRLVAALAEGDAETFVTGVRSSPALAAGVSWGLFLSVTCSDAMPHLSAETIEREAGGALLGDDFVTNLAQACARWPHRSVAFDPHLAAPSAVPALFISGSEDPAAPPDLGELAARRYPNGLHVVLTGQRHTPFQPACALRLMAAFIEAGSAVGLDLACTRAVDWPPFVLPPGAAAAGAEPGARPAGATRDGERAAGVGATPASGRTADPLTGLWRGRIALSRAGGEDLPLAIRVSRAGGVYTARIVESGVPVTDPSFAEVQLAADGAVRMVKPTSAGSLVLEGRLEDHTLTGVFVQGSVRVPFEFRRAVPDPGR
;
A
#
# COMPACT_ATOMS: atom_id res chain seq x y z
N PHE A 1 17.61 -28.00 -6.58
CA PHE A 1 18.91 -28.06 -7.29
C PHE A 1 19.73 -29.26 -6.85
N ALA A 2 20.04 -29.41 -5.55
CA ALA A 2 20.84 -30.54 -5.06
C ALA A 2 20.25 -31.92 -5.39
N SER A 3 18.93 -32.10 -5.31
CA SER A 3 18.28 -33.34 -5.78
C SER A 3 18.51 -33.63 -7.26
N LEU A 4 18.49 -32.60 -8.12
CA LEU A 4 18.73 -32.75 -9.56
C LEU A 4 20.20 -33.11 -9.84
N MET A 5 21.14 -32.51 -9.10
CA MET A 5 22.58 -32.81 -9.20
C MET A 5 22.91 -34.23 -8.71
N ASN A 6 22.32 -34.67 -7.59
CA ASN A 6 22.48 -36.05 -7.11
C ASN A 6 21.89 -37.06 -8.11
N GLN A 7 20.74 -36.77 -8.71
CA GLN A 7 20.16 -37.62 -9.75
C GLN A 7 21.07 -37.72 -10.99
N TYR A 8 21.71 -36.61 -11.38
CA TYR A 8 22.64 -36.60 -12.51
C TYR A 8 23.95 -37.33 -12.20
N ALA A 9 24.53 -37.12 -11.01
CA ALA A 9 25.74 -37.81 -10.57
C ALA A 9 25.54 -39.34 -10.46
N ALA A 10 24.35 -39.78 -10.02
CA ALA A 10 23.98 -41.19 -10.04
C ALA A 10 23.94 -41.78 -11.46
N ARG A 11 23.42 -41.02 -12.45
CA ARG A 11 23.45 -41.45 -13.87
C ARG A 11 24.86 -41.60 -14.42
N LEU A 12 25.83 -40.84 -13.89
CA LEU A 12 27.23 -40.90 -14.30
C LEU A 12 28.04 -41.97 -13.54
N GLY A 13 27.42 -42.77 -12.65
CA GLY A 13 28.10 -43.82 -11.87
C GLY A 13 28.98 -43.29 -10.74
N MET A 14 28.81 -42.02 -10.33
CA MET A 14 29.60 -41.39 -9.28
C MET A 14 29.06 -41.78 -7.89
N ASN A 15 29.46 -42.95 -7.41
CA ASN A 15 29.09 -43.44 -6.07
C ASN A 15 29.93 -42.73 -5.00
N GLY A 16 29.27 -41.95 -4.13
CA GLY A 16 29.91 -41.17 -3.05
C GLY A 16 29.70 -39.65 -3.14
N THR A 17 28.93 -39.16 -4.11
CA THR A 17 28.53 -37.75 -4.16
C THR A 17 27.34 -37.48 -3.23
N HIS A 18 27.46 -36.44 -2.41
CA HIS A 18 26.43 -36.00 -1.47
C HIS A 18 26.18 -34.51 -1.64
N PHE A 19 25.63 -34.12 -2.80
CA PHE A 19 25.21 -32.74 -2.99
C PHE A 19 24.04 -32.50 -2.03
N VAL A 20 24.29 -31.77 -0.95
CA VAL A 20 23.22 -31.20 -0.13
C VAL A 20 22.78 -29.89 -0.79
N ASN A 21 21.53 -29.47 -0.57
CA ASN A 21 21.23 -28.05 -0.78
C ASN A 21 22.25 -27.30 0.07
N ALA A 22 22.92 -26.29 -0.48
CA ALA A 22 23.83 -25.48 0.30
C ALA A 22 23.02 -24.84 1.42
N SER A 23 22.99 -25.50 2.58
CA SER A 23 22.74 -24.90 3.88
C SER A 23 24.04 -24.30 4.38
N GLY A 24 24.97 -23.95 3.46
CA GLY A 24 26.19 -23.25 3.80
C GLY A 24 25.76 -22.11 4.69
N LEU A 25 26.29 -22.10 5.90
CA LEU A 25 26.14 -20.95 6.77
C LEU A 25 26.48 -19.72 5.92
N PRO A 26 25.72 -18.62 6.05
CA PRO A 26 26.06 -17.41 5.34
C PRO A 26 27.51 -17.10 5.67
N ASP A 27 28.37 -17.10 4.65
CA ASP A 27 29.65 -16.46 4.80
C ASP A 27 29.39 -14.96 4.77
N PRO A 28 29.97 -14.16 5.68
CA PRO A 28 29.82 -12.71 5.68
C PRO A 28 30.08 -12.07 4.31
N GLU A 29 30.86 -12.70 3.43
CA GLU A 29 31.20 -12.17 2.11
C GLU A 29 30.34 -12.73 0.95
N HIS A 30 29.47 -13.73 1.15
CA HIS A 30 28.91 -14.50 0.03
C HIS A 30 27.51 -14.09 -0.48
N TYR A 31 26.68 -13.41 0.31
CA TYR A 31 25.28 -13.18 -0.09
C TYR A 31 24.89 -11.71 0.01
N THR A 32 25.17 -10.99 -1.07
CA THR A 32 24.77 -9.59 -1.27
C THR A 32 24.17 -9.40 -2.66
N THR A 33 23.37 -8.36 -2.82
CA THR A 33 22.80 -7.97 -4.12
C THR A 33 23.91 -7.63 -5.11
N ARG A 34 25.04 -7.09 -4.64
CA ARG A 34 26.22 -6.80 -5.47
C ARG A 34 26.88 -8.05 -6.00
N ALA A 35 27.08 -9.07 -5.15
CA ALA A 35 27.60 -10.37 -5.58
C ALA A 35 26.64 -11.03 -6.59
N PHE A 36 25.34 -11.02 -6.31
CA PHE A 36 24.32 -11.50 -7.24
C PHE A 36 24.38 -10.80 -8.62
N ALA A 37 24.59 -9.47 -8.64
CA ALA A 37 24.71 -8.74 -9.89
C ALA A 37 25.96 -9.13 -10.69
N ALA A 38 27.10 -9.34 -10.02
CA ALA A 38 28.33 -9.82 -10.66
C ALA A 38 28.19 -11.25 -11.20
N ASP A 39 27.49 -12.12 -10.47
CA ASP A 39 27.17 -13.48 -10.92
C ASP A 39 26.28 -13.45 -12.16
N LEU A 40 25.25 -12.59 -12.17
CA LEU A 40 24.35 -12.42 -13.30
C LEU A 40 25.11 -11.94 -14.56
N ASP A 41 26.06 -11.01 -14.41
CA ASP A 41 26.91 -10.56 -15.52
C ASP A 41 27.82 -11.68 -16.04
N SER A 42 28.40 -12.47 -15.14
CA SER A 42 29.22 -13.63 -15.49
C SER A 42 28.44 -14.70 -16.25
N VAL A 43 27.19 -14.98 -15.83
CA VAL A 43 26.28 -15.88 -16.53
C VAL A 43 25.92 -15.32 -17.91
N ALA A 44 25.63 -14.02 -18.01
CA ALA A 44 25.34 -13.37 -19.29
C ALA A 44 26.54 -13.46 -20.25
N ALA A 45 27.76 -13.23 -19.76
CA ALA A 45 28.99 -13.38 -20.54
C ALA A 45 29.19 -14.83 -21.01
N TRP A 46 28.98 -15.82 -20.13
CA TRP A 46 29.07 -17.24 -20.48
C TRP A 46 28.06 -17.66 -21.55
N LEU A 47 26.84 -17.10 -21.52
CA LEU A 47 25.82 -17.30 -22.56
C LEU A 47 26.12 -16.56 -23.87
N GLY A 48 27.17 -15.74 -23.94
CA GLY A 48 27.48 -14.91 -25.10
C GLY A 48 26.54 -13.71 -25.27
N ALA A 49 25.81 -13.31 -24.22
CA ALA A 49 24.93 -12.16 -24.26
C ALA A 49 25.71 -10.86 -23.99
N GLU A 50 25.78 -9.98 -24.99
CA GLU A 50 26.37 -8.65 -24.83
C GLU A 50 25.54 -7.75 -23.92
N ARG A 51 24.20 -7.87 -24.01
CA ARG A 51 23.23 -7.17 -23.16
C ARG A 51 22.06 -8.08 -22.81
N ILE A 52 21.50 -7.93 -21.62
CA ILE A 52 20.37 -8.74 -21.14
C ILE A 52 19.13 -7.89 -20.85
N ASN A 53 17.96 -8.51 -20.95
CA ASN A 53 16.69 -7.92 -20.51
C ASN A 53 16.41 -8.42 -19.09
N LEU A 54 16.23 -7.50 -18.15
CA LEU A 54 16.01 -7.82 -16.74
C LEU A 54 14.51 -7.87 -16.47
N VAL A 55 14.05 -8.97 -15.89
CA VAL A 55 12.66 -9.17 -15.46
C VAL A 55 12.65 -9.59 -14.00
N GLY A 56 11.84 -8.92 -13.19
CA GLY A 56 11.81 -9.20 -11.75
C GLY A 56 10.55 -8.67 -11.06
N GLY A 57 10.18 -9.30 -9.96
CA GLY A 57 9.09 -8.85 -9.08
C GLY A 57 9.60 -8.66 -7.66
N SER A 58 9.05 -7.70 -6.91
CA SER A 58 9.38 -7.52 -5.49
C SER A 58 10.89 -7.27 -5.29
N TYR A 59 11.61 -8.02 -4.44
CA TYR A 59 13.07 -7.97 -4.35
C TYR A 59 13.78 -8.14 -5.73
N GLY A 60 13.21 -8.90 -6.66
CA GLY A 60 13.75 -9.01 -8.02
C GLY A 60 13.75 -7.67 -8.77
N SER A 61 12.86 -6.74 -8.42
CA SER A 61 12.88 -5.37 -8.97
C SER A 61 14.04 -4.55 -8.42
N TRP A 62 14.34 -4.66 -7.12
CA TRP A 62 15.55 -4.09 -6.52
C TRP A 62 16.77 -4.63 -7.25
N ALA A 63 16.90 -5.95 -7.34
CA ALA A 63 18.05 -6.60 -7.95
C ALA A 63 18.24 -6.20 -9.43
N ALA A 64 17.15 -6.11 -10.20
CA ALA A 64 17.19 -5.67 -11.59
C ALA A 64 17.62 -4.19 -11.73
N MET A 65 17.08 -3.30 -10.89
CA MET A 65 17.48 -1.88 -10.90
C MET A 65 18.93 -1.70 -10.45
N ALA A 66 19.38 -2.46 -9.44
CA ALA A 66 20.76 -2.44 -8.98
C ALA A 66 21.74 -2.93 -10.06
N PHE A 67 21.42 -4.02 -10.75
CA PHE A 67 22.20 -4.47 -11.91
C PHE A 67 22.26 -3.39 -13.00
N ALA A 68 21.13 -2.78 -13.35
CA ALA A 68 21.07 -1.73 -14.36
C ALA A 68 21.87 -0.47 -13.97
N ALA A 69 22.01 -0.18 -12.67
CA ALA A 69 22.82 0.93 -12.17
C ALA A 69 24.32 0.63 -12.23
N TRP A 70 24.74 -0.61 -11.89
CA TRP A 70 26.15 -1.01 -11.88
C TRP A 70 26.69 -1.44 -13.25
N TYR A 71 25.84 -2.00 -14.11
CA TYR A 71 26.18 -2.53 -15.43
C TYR A 71 25.23 -1.97 -16.52
N PRO A 72 25.14 -0.64 -16.69
CA PRO A 72 24.19 -0.03 -17.62
C PRO A 72 24.48 -0.46 -19.08
N GLU A 73 25.75 -0.60 -19.46
CA GLU A 73 26.18 -1.08 -20.79
C GLU A 73 25.84 -2.56 -21.04
N ARG A 74 25.62 -3.35 -20.00
CA ARG A 74 25.20 -4.77 -20.06
C ARG A 74 23.69 -4.92 -20.00
N THR A 75 22.94 -3.83 -19.84
CA THR A 75 21.49 -3.85 -19.66
C THR A 75 20.78 -3.31 -20.90
N ARG A 76 19.89 -4.12 -21.50
CA ARG A 76 19.04 -3.71 -22.62
C ARG A 76 17.73 -3.07 -22.14
N THR A 77 17.04 -3.72 -21.20
CA THR A 77 15.78 -3.23 -20.62
C THR A 77 15.61 -3.67 -19.17
N VAL A 78 14.79 -2.94 -18.41
CA VAL A 78 14.32 -3.30 -17.06
C VAL A 78 12.80 -3.40 -17.06
N ALA A 79 12.22 -4.59 -16.95
CA ALA A 79 10.78 -4.81 -16.91
C ALA A 79 10.38 -5.44 -15.56
N VAL A 80 9.91 -4.62 -14.63
CA VAL A 80 9.75 -5.05 -13.24
C VAL A 80 8.36 -4.81 -12.68
N GLN A 81 7.98 -5.64 -11.71
CA GLN A 81 6.72 -5.60 -11.01
C GLN A 81 6.88 -5.40 -9.51
N SER A 82 5.89 -4.81 -8.85
CA SER A 82 5.91 -4.58 -7.39
C SER A 82 7.23 -3.92 -7.00
N VAL A 83 7.37 -2.70 -7.50
CA VAL A 83 8.65 -2.02 -7.62
C VAL A 83 9.17 -1.59 -6.25
N VAL A 84 10.37 -2.06 -5.93
CA VAL A 84 11.13 -1.70 -4.73
C VAL A 84 12.45 -1.07 -5.19
N PRO A 85 12.53 0.28 -5.26
CA PRO A 85 13.79 0.96 -5.51
C PRO A 85 14.85 0.50 -4.48
N PRO A 86 16.13 0.29 -4.88
CA PRO A 86 17.22 -0.01 -3.92
C PRO A 86 17.40 1.10 -2.87
N ASP A 87 17.00 2.29 -3.30
CA ASP A 87 16.61 3.48 -2.56
C ASP A 87 15.79 3.45 -1.28
N ALA A 88 14.87 2.48 -1.27
CA ALA A 88 13.74 2.52 -0.38
C ALA A 88 14.18 2.04 0.99
N HIS A 89 13.52 2.55 2.03
CA HIS A 89 13.71 2.07 3.41
C HIS A 89 13.07 0.68 3.62
N PHE A 90 13.32 -0.29 2.74
CA PHE A 90 12.87 -1.67 2.95
C PHE A 90 13.64 -2.28 4.12
N PRO A 91 13.00 -3.03 5.03
CA PRO A 91 11.56 -3.31 5.11
C PRO A 91 10.77 -2.36 6.03
N ALA A 92 11.36 -1.26 6.50
CA ALA A 92 10.73 -0.33 7.43
C ALA A 92 9.35 0.20 6.96
N TYR A 93 9.20 0.50 5.66
CA TYR A 93 7.92 1.01 5.13
C TYR A 93 6.80 -0.04 5.05
N LEU A 94 7.11 -1.33 5.22
CA LEU A 94 6.12 -2.40 5.02
C LEU A 94 4.89 -2.19 5.90
N GLY A 95 5.06 -1.78 7.17
CA GLY A 95 3.95 -1.50 8.08
C GLY A 95 2.93 -0.54 7.46
N ARG A 96 3.36 0.66 7.04
CA ARG A 96 2.49 1.62 6.34
C ARG A 96 1.92 1.08 5.03
N GLY A 97 2.67 0.26 4.30
CA GLY A 97 2.20 -0.39 3.08
C GLY A 97 1.01 -1.34 3.32
N PHE A 98 1.10 -2.18 4.36
CA PHE A 98 0.01 -3.05 4.78
C PHE A 98 -1.20 -2.27 5.28
N GLU A 99 -0.99 -1.23 6.10
CA GLU A 99 -2.07 -0.35 6.57
C GLU A 99 -2.84 0.27 5.42
N ARG A 100 -2.12 0.86 4.46
CA ARG A 100 -2.72 1.42 3.24
C ARG A 100 -3.52 0.39 2.47
N SER A 101 -3.02 -0.84 2.35
CA SER A 101 -3.70 -1.93 1.64
C SER A 101 -4.98 -2.39 2.36
N LEU A 102 -4.96 -2.43 3.70
CA LEU A 102 -6.13 -2.72 4.52
C LEU A 102 -7.18 -1.59 4.46
N ASP A 103 -6.74 -0.33 4.52
CA ASP A 103 -7.61 0.85 4.37
C ASP A 103 -8.37 0.80 3.04
N ARG A 104 -7.67 0.48 1.96
CA ARG A 104 -8.29 0.39 0.63
C ARG A 104 -9.23 -0.80 0.49
N LEU A 105 -8.90 -1.93 1.11
CA LEU A 105 -9.81 -3.07 1.21
C LEU A 105 -11.12 -2.69 1.93
N ALA A 106 -11.02 -1.99 3.07
CA ALA A 106 -12.16 -1.54 3.84
C ALA A 106 -13.00 -0.50 3.08
N ALA A 107 -12.35 0.51 2.49
CA ALA A 107 -13.01 1.52 1.66
C ALA A 107 -13.79 0.89 0.50
N ARG A 108 -13.22 -0.15 -0.12
CA ARG A 108 -13.92 -0.90 -1.16
C ARG A 108 -15.13 -1.66 -0.61
N CYS A 109 -14.99 -2.37 0.50
CA CYS A 109 -16.11 -3.09 1.10
C CYS A 109 -17.27 -2.13 1.41
N LEU A 110 -16.95 -0.93 1.91
CA LEU A 110 -17.94 0.12 2.14
C LEU A 110 -18.59 0.64 0.85
N ALA A 111 -17.87 0.68 -0.27
CA ALA A 111 -18.42 1.08 -1.56
C ALA A 111 -19.34 0.00 -2.18
N GLU A 112 -19.08 -1.28 -1.91
CA GLU A 112 -19.83 -2.40 -2.48
C GLU A 112 -21.04 -2.78 -1.60
N PRO A 113 -22.30 -2.60 -2.07
CA PRO A 113 -23.49 -2.77 -1.22
C PRO A 113 -23.59 -4.13 -0.51
N ALA A 114 -23.27 -5.22 -1.20
CA ALA A 114 -23.32 -6.56 -0.63
C ALA A 114 -22.27 -6.73 0.50
N CYS A 115 -21.05 -6.26 0.27
CA CYS A 115 -19.99 -6.31 1.29
C CYS A 115 -20.32 -5.40 2.48
N ARG A 116 -20.71 -4.15 2.22
CA ARG A 116 -21.09 -3.20 3.27
C ARG A 116 -22.22 -3.73 4.14
N THR A 117 -23.26 -4.32 3.54
CA THR A 117 -24.39 -4.87 4.29
C THR A 117 -23.96 -6.08 5.13
N ALA A 118 -23.14 -6.98 4.58
CA ALA A 118 -22.68 -8.15 5.31
C ALA A 118 -21.66 -7.80 6.42
N TYR A 119 -20.76 -6.87 6.14
CA TYR A 119 -19.52 -6.72 6.93
C TYR A 119 -19.26 -5.31 7.48
N GLY A 120 -20.00 -4.29 7.06
CA GLY A 120 -19.78 -2.91 7.51
C GLY A 120 -18.35 -2.44 7.26
N ASP A 121 -17.77 -1.74 8.25
CA ASP A 121 -16.38 -1.28 8.18
C ASP A 121 -15.41 -2.39 8.62
N VAL A 122 -14.77 -3.01 7.64
CA VAL A 122 -13.79 -4.08 7.84
C VAL A 122 -12.58 -3.62 8.65
N ARG A 123 -12.17 -2.35 8.51
CA ARG A 123 -11.00 -1.81 9.23
C ARG A 123 -11.24 -1.81 10.73
N VAL A 124 -12.41 -1.32 11.14
CA VAL A 124 -12.84 -1.30 12.54
C VAL A 124 -12.92 -2.72 13.08
N ARG A 125 -13.53 -3.64 12.33
CA ARG A 125 -13.64 -5.04 12.76
C ARG A 125 -12.29 -5.75 12.91
N VAL A 126 -11.31 -5.46 12.05
CA VAL A 126 -9.94 -5.97 12.22
C VAL A 126 -9.33 -5.46 13.53
N ALA A 127 -9.47 -4.16 13.82
CA ALA A 127 -8.96 -3.58 15.05
C ALA A 127 -9.63 -4.16 16.31
N ASP A 128 -10.94 -4.37 16.27
CA ASP A 128 -11.68 -5.04 17.34
C ASP A 128 -11.24 -6.49 17.52
N GLY A 129 -11.03 -7.20 16.42
CA GLY A 129 -10.54 -8.58 16.41
C GLY A 129 -9.16 -8.72 17.04
N LEU A 130 -8.20 -7.87 16.66
CA LEU A 130 -6.87 -7.84 17.26
C LEU A 130 -6.94 -7.59 18.77
N ARG A 131 -7.68 -6.56 19.20
CA ARG A 131 -7.91 -6.27 20.63
C ARG A 131 -8.58 -7.41 21.38
N ALA A 132 -9.50 -8.13 20.74
CA ALA A 132 -10.15 -9.28 21.36
C ALA A 132 -9.16 -10.43 21.58
N LEU A 133 -8.32 -10.73 20.60
CA LEU A 133 -7.32 -11.79 20.66
C LEU A 133 -6.17 -11.47 21.62
N GLU A 134 -5.81 -10.20 21.80
CA GLU A 134 -4.87 -9.75 22.84
C GLU A 134 -5.38 -10.08 24.24
N ARG A 135 -6.70 -9.97 24.48
CA ARG A 135 -7.31 -10.31 25.77
C ARG A 135 -7.47 -11.82 25.95
N SER A 136 -7.85 -12.53 24.89
CA SER A 136 -8.07 -13.97 24.93
C SER A 136 -7.87 -14.59 23.56
N PRO A 137 -6.84 -15.43 23.38
CA PRO A 137 -6.68 -16.25 22.19
C PRO A 137 -7.92 -17.13 21.93
N VAL A 138 -8.31 -17.28 20.67
CA VAL A 138 -9.38 -18.21 20.28
C VAL A 138 -8.80 -19.62 20.15
N ARG A 139 -9.52 -20.62 20.66
CA ARG A 139 -9.09 -22.03 20.61
C ARG A 139 -10.10 -22.88 19.86
N TRP A 140 -9.61 -23.79 19.02
CA TRP A 140 -10.41 -24.80 18.35
C TRP A 140 -9.54 -26.01 17.98
N GLY A 141 -10.03 -27.23 18.18
CA GLY A 141 -9.29 -28.45 17.81
C GLY A 141 -7.95 -28.67 18.52
N GLY A 142 -7.69 -27.97 19.63
CA GLY A 142 -6.39 -27.98 20.33
C GLY A 142 -5.44 -26.86 19.89
N ASP A 143 -5.72 -26.19 18.77
CA ASP A 143 -4.99 -25.02 18.33
C ASP A 143 -5.44 -23.77 19.08
N ALA A 144 -4.50 -22.87 19.34
CA ALA A 144 -4.76 -21.51 19.82
C ALA A 144 -4.32 -20.52 18.74
N VAL A 145 -5.13 -19.50 18.48
CA VAL A 145 -4.79 -18.39 17.57
C VAL A 145 -4.66 -17.11 18.39
N THR A 146 -3.49 -16.49 18.32
CA THR A 146 -3.17 -15.22 18.98
C THR A 146 -3.48 -14.01 18.09
N ALA A 147 -3.32 -12.80 18.64
CA ALA A 147 -3.39 -11.57 17.85
C ALA A 147 -2.27 -11.50 16.79
N GLU A 148 -1.07 -11.98 17.13
CA GLU A 148 0.08 -12.05 16.21
C GLU A 148 -0.19 -13.04 15.06
N ASP A 149 -0.71 -14.23 15.36
CA ASP A 149 -1.14 -15.21 14.34
C ASP A 149 -2.14 -14.58 13.37
N PHE A 150 -3.13 -13.84 13.90
CA PHE A 150 -4.15 -13.17 13.09
C PHE A 150 -3.57 -12.03 12.25
N ALA A 151 -2.71 -11.17 12.82
CA ALA A 151 -2.05 -10.09 12.11
C ALA A 151 -1.18 -10.62 10.94
N GLY A 152 -0.37 -11.65 11.20
CA GLY A 152 0.43 -12.32 10.16
C GLY A 152 -0.42 -12.96 9.07
N ALA A 153 -1.56 -13.55 9.45
CA ALA A 153 -2.52 -14.11 8.50
C ALA A 153 -3.21 -13.04 7.65
N LEU A 154 -3.49 -11.85 8.20
CA LEU A 154 -4.00 -10.71 7.44
C LEU A 154 -2.94 -10.18 6.47
N ALA A 155 -1.71 -9.97 6.95
CA ALA A 155 -0.61 -9.48 6.13
C ALA A 155 -0.39 -10.37 4.90
N THR A 156 -0.26 -11.69 5.11
CA THR A 156 -0.06 -12.66 4.01
C THR A 156 -1.24 -12.72 3.04
N ARG A 157 -2.49 -12.56 3.49
CA ARG A 157 -3.67 -12.49 2.61
C ARG A 157 -3.71 -11.23 1.77
N LEU A 158 -3.25 -10.09 2.29
CA LEU A 158 -3.23 -8.82 1.56
C LEU A 158 -2.31 -8.85 0.33
N TYR A 159 -1.39 -9.82 0.21
CA TYR A 159 -0.59 -10.02 -1.00
C TYR A 159 -1.41 -10.45 -2.21
N VAL A 160 -2.47 -11.25 -2.01
CA VAL A 160 -3.18 -11.96 -3.08
C VAL A 160 -4.62 -11.45 -3.20
N PRO A 161 -5.10 -11.00 -4.38
CA PRO A 161 -6.44 -10.43 -4.54
C PRO A 161 -7.58 -11.31 -4.03
N THR A 162 -7.59 -12.61 -4.36
CA THR A 162 -8.65 -13.54 -3.94
C THR A 162 -8.65 -13.78 -2.44
N GLN A 163 -7.47 -13.76 -1.81
CA GLN A 163 -7.32 -13.94 -0.38
C GLN A 163 -7.69 -12.69 0.41
N ALA A 164 -7.32 -11.51 -0.10
CA ALA A 164 -7.75 -10.24 0.47
C ALA A 164 -9.27 -10.08 0.44
N ALA A 165 -9.94 -10.53 -0.64
CA ALA A 165 -11.39 -10.53 -0.75
C ALA A 165 -12.10 -11.46 0.26
N ALA A 166 -11.38 -12.38 0.90
CA ALA A 166 -11.90 -13.26 1.95
C ALA A 166 -11.72 -12.70 3.38
N ILE A 167 -10.89 -11.65 3.56
CA ILE A 167 -10.64 -11.04 4.88
C ILE A 167 -11.94 -10.60 5.58
N PRO A 168 -12.93 -9.95 4.92
CA PRO A 168 -14.15 -9.55 5.62
C PRO A 168 -14.92 -10.73 6.24
N ARG A 169 -14.97 -11.88 5.55
CA ARG A 169 -15.58 -13.11 6.07
C ARG A 169 -14.79 -13.66 7.27
N LEU A 170 -13.46 -13.68 7.18
CA LEU A 170 -12.59 -14.15 8.26
C LEU A 170 -12.79 -13.34 9.54
N VAL A 171 -12.83 -12.01 9.40
CA VAL A 171 -13.03 -11.10 10.53
C VAL A 171 -14.44 -11.23 11.10
N ALA A 172 -15.44 -11.44 10.24
CA ALA A 172 -16.81 -11.70 10.68
C ALA A 172 -16.93 -13.01 11.49
N ALA A 173 -16.25 -14.08 11.08
CA ALA A 173 -16.24 -15.35 11.81
C ALA A 173 -15.73 -15.17 13.26
N LEU A 174 -14.70 -14.34 13.45
CA LEU A 174 -14.22 -13.98 14.79
C LEU A 174 -15.30 -13.27 15.62
N ALA A 175 -15.95 -12.26 15.03
CA ALA A 175 -16.99 -11.49 15.71
C ALA A 175 -18.26 -12.31 16.02
N GLU A 176 -18.55 -13.32 15.20
CA GLU A 176 -19.69 -14.24 15.35
C GLU A 176 -19.42 -15.38 16.36
N GLY A 177 -18.18 -15.53 16.83
CA GLY A 177 -17.78 -16.64 17.70
C GLY A 177 -17.64 -17.98 16.97
N ASP A 178 -17.56 -17.96 15.63
CA ASP A 178 -17.32 -19.14 14.80
C ASP A 178 -15.83 -19.51 14.84
N ALA A 179 -15.44 -20.17 15.94
CA ALA A 179 -14.05 -20.52 16.22
C ALA A 179 -13.44 -21.46 15.17
N GLU A 180 -14.24 -22.39 14.62
CA GLU A 180 -13.79 -23.32 13.58
C GLU A 180 -13.38 -22.59 12.30
N THR A 181 -14.29 -21.77 11.75
CA THR A 181 -14.02 -20.99 10.54
C THR A 181 -12.89 -20.00 10.77
N PHE A 182 -12.86 -19.34 11.93
CA PHE A 182 -11.82 -18.36 12.24
C PHE A 182 -10.44 -19.00 12.35
N VAL A 183 -10.28 -20.06 13.17
CA VAL A 183 -8.99 -20.72 13.38
C VAL A 183 -8.51 -21.39 12.09
N THR A 184 -9.38 -22.12 11.39
CA THR A 184 -9.06 -22.72 10.09
C THR A 184 -8.68 -21.65 9.08
N GLY A 185 -9.40 -20.52 9.07
CA GLY A 185 -9.06 -19.36 8.27
C GLY A 185 -7.65 -18.85 8.58
N VAL A 186 -7.35 -18.51 9.82
CA VAL A 186 -6.00 -18.03 10.19
C VAL A 186 -4.90 -19.03 9.82
N ARG A 187 -5.09 -20.32 10.09
CA ARG A 187 -4.09 -21.37 9.83
C ARG A 187 -3.95 -21.76 8.35
N SER A 188 -5.01 -21.62 7.55
CA SER A 188 -4.97 -21.85 6.10
C SER A 188 -4.39 -20.68 5.30
N SER A 189 -3.79 -19.68 5.97
CA SER A 189 -3.14 -18.56 5.29
C SER A 189 -2.11 -19.07 4.27
N PRO A 190 -1.99 -18.44 3.09
CA PRO A 190 -1.15 -18.97 2.02
C PRO A 190 0.29 -19.23 2.46
N ALA A 191 0.89 -20.24 1.83
CA ALA A 191 2.25 -20.73 2.02
C ALA A 191 3.37 -19.71 1.70
N LEU A 192 3.07 -18.40 1.62
CA LEU A 192 4.04 -17.36 1.33
C LEU A 192 5.20 -17.40 2.34
N ALA A 193 4.91 -17.54 3.63
CA ALA A 193 5.92 -17.70 4.68
C ALA A 193 6.70 -19.04 4.58
N ALA A 194 6.08 -20.11 4.08
CA ALA A 194 6.71 -21.42 3.88
C ALA A 194 7.54 -21.50 2.58
N GLY A 195 7.29 -20.61 1.61
CA GLY A 195 8.02 -20.51 0.34
C GLY A 195 9.23 -19.59 0.37
N VAL A 196 9.42 -18.81 1.43
CA VAL A 196 10.61 -17.96 1.60
C VAL A 196 11.79 -18.81 2.06
N SER A 197 12.91 -18.72 1.32
CA SER A 197 14.20 -19.21 1.80
C SER A 197 14.71 -18.26 2.88
N TRP A 198 14.31 -18.48 4.13
CA TRP A 198 14.63 -17.58 5.25
C TRP A 198 16.13 -17.35 5.44
N GLY A 199 16.96 -18.38 5.25
CA GLY A 199 18.41 -18.23 5.31
C GLY A 199 18.93 -17.24 4.27
N LEU A 200 18.51 -17.38 3.00
CA LEU A 200 18.89 -16.45 1.95
C LEU A 200 18.33 -15.04 2.19
N PHE A 201 17.06 -14.96 2.57
CA PHE A 201 16.38 -13.70 2.90
C PHE A 201 17.14 -12.93 3.98
N LEU A 202 17.50 -13.58 5.09
CA LEU A 202 18.28 -12.97 6.16
C LEU A 202 19.67 -12.58 5.68
N SER A 203 20.35 -13.44 4.92
CA SER A 203 21.72 -13.18 4.46
C SER A 203 21.81 -11.93 3.57
N VAL A 204 20.87 -11.78 2.64
CA VAL A 204 20.78 -10.60 1.77
C VAL A 204 20.28 -9.38 2.53
N THR A 205 19.14 -9.50 3.23
CA THR A 205 18.46 -8.34 3.83
C THR A 205 19.27 -7.74 4.99
N CYS A 206 19.93 -8.58 5.78
CA CYS A 206 20.83 -8.11 6.84
C CYS A 206 22.09 -7.44 6.28
N SER A 207 22.55 -7.81 5.08
CA SER A 207 23.74 -7.22 4.46
C SER A 207 23.44 -5.93 3.70
N ASP A 208 22.36 -5.91 2.91
CA ASP A 208 22.09 -4.86 1.93
C ASP A 208 21.06 -3.81 2.37
N ALA A 209 20.13 -4.15 3.27
CA ALA A 209 18.98 -3.30 3.57
C ALA A 209 18.99 -2.79 5.01
N MET A 210 19.04 -3.72 5.99
CA MET A 210 18.99 -3.37 7.41
C MET A 210 20.09 -2.41 7.88
N PRO A 211 21.35 -2.46 7.39
CA PRO A 211 22.40 -1.53 7.81
C PRO A 211 22.12 -0.07 7.45
N HIS A 212 21.13 0.19 6.59
CA HIS A 212 20.75 1.52 6.14
C HIS A 212 19.51 2.07 6.88
N LEU A 213 18.99 1.32 7.85
CA LEU A 213 17.85 1.72 8.65
C LEU A 213 18.27 2.15 10.05
N SER A 214 17.93 3.39 10.41
CA SER A 214 18.00 3.84 11.80
C SER A 214 16.74 3.41 12.57
N ALA A 215 16.84 3.31 13.90
CA ALA A 215 15.68 3.10 14.76
C ALA A 215 14.59 4.18 14.54
N GLU A 216 14.99 5.44 14.33
CA GLU A 216 14.08 6.52 13.98
C GLU A 216 13.35 6.29 12.64
N THR A 217 14.06 5.74 11.65
CA THR A 217 13.44 5.39 10.37
C THR A 217 12.46 4.24 10.56
N ILE A 218 12.82 3.21 11.33
CA ILE A 218 11.89 2.10 11.63
C ILE A 218 10.62 2.64 12.32
N GLU A 219 10.77 3.47 13.36
CA GLU A 219 9.64 4.06 14.08
C GLU A 219 8.76 4.94 13.16
N ARG A 220 9.36 5.81 12.34
CA ARG A 220 8.61 6.66 11.40
C ARG A 220 7.87 5.86 10.34
N GLU A 221 8.42 4.72 9.93
CA GLU A 221 7.95 3.95 8.77
C GLU A 221 7.00 2.80 9.13
N ALA A 222 7.15 2.22 10.32
CA ALA A 222 6.33 1.11 10.81
C ALA A 222 5.47 1.47 12.03
N GLY A 223 5.83 2.52 12.77
CA GLY A 223 5.16 2.90 14.02
C GLY A 223 3.67 3.22 13.84
N GLY A 224 2.86 2.74 14.78
CA GLY A 224 1.42 3.00 14.83
C GLY A 224 0.57 2.24 13.79
N ALA A 225 1.16 1.33 13.02
CA ALA A 225 0.42 0.44 12.14
C ALA A 225 -0.47 -0.52 12.96
N LEU A 226 -1.73 -0.71 12.56
CA LEU A 226 -2.65 -1.67 13.18
C LEU A 226 -2.14 -3.11 13.11
N LEU A 227 -1.49 -3.51 12.02
CA LEU A 227 -0.87 -4.84 11.92
C LEU A 227 0.49 -4.93 12.63
N GLY A 228 0.94 -3.86 13.30
CA GLY A 228 2.18 -3.82 14.07
C GLY A 228 3.44 -3.62 13.24
N ASP A 229 4.57 -3.52 13.95
CA ASP A 229 5.93 -3.40 13.43
C ASP A 229 6.79 -4.65 13.69
N ASP A 230 6.17 -5.72 14.23
CA ASP A 230 6.85 -6.96 14.64
C ASP A 230 7.74 -7.53 13.55
N PHE A 231 7.35 -7.44 12.27
CA PHE A 231 8.17 -7.95 11.17
C PHE A 231 9.55 -7.29 11.12
N VAL A 232 9.59 -5.95 11.13
CA VAL A 232 10.87 -5.21 11.02
C VAL A 232 11.64 -5.27 12.34
N THR A 233 10.94 -5.28 13.48
CA THR A 233 11.56 -5.41 14.80
C THR A 233 12.19 -6.80 15.00
N ASN A 234 11.49 -7.87 14.65
CA ASN A 234 12.02 -9.24 14.71
C ASN A 234 13.16 -9.44 13.71
N LEU A 235 13.06 -8.85 12.52
CA LEU A 235 14.14 -8.89 11.54
C LEU A 235 15.40 -8.16 12.04
N ALA A 236 15.25 -6.99 12.66
CA ALA A 236 16.38 -6.27 13.25
C ALA A 236 17.07 -7.11 14.34
N GLN A 237 16.30 -7.78 15.21
CA GLN A 237 16.83 -8.70 16.21
C GLN A 237 17.54 -9.91 15.58
N ALA A 238 16.97 -10.47 14.50
CA ALA A 238 17.60 -11.56 13.76
C ALA A 238 18.93 -11.10 13.13
N CYS A 239 18.95 -9.94 12.45
CA CYS A 239 20.15 -9.41 11.81
C CYS A 239 21.26 -9.04 12.80
N ALA A 240 20.92 -8.64 14.03
CA ALA A 240 21.91 -8.40 15.08
C ALA A 240 22.70 -9.66 15.48
N ARG A 241 22.20 -10.86 15.13
CA ARG A 241 22.82 -12.16 15.47
C ARG A 241 23.19 -12.99 14.24
N TRP A 242 22.60 -12.68 13.09
CA TRP A 242 22.83 -13.39 11.84
C TRP A 242 24.25 -13.09 11.33
N PRO A 243 25.05 -14.11 10.94
CA PRO A 243 26.37 -13.87 10.39
C PRO A 243 26.22 -13.19 9.02
N HIS A 244 26.69 -11.95 8.91
CA HIS A 244 26.64 -11.16 7.69
C HIS A 244 27.69 -10.05 7.74
N ARG A 245 27.98 -9.45 6.59
CA ARG A 245 28.73 -8.19 6.51
C ARG A 245 27.83 -7.10 6.00
N SER A 246 27.78 -5.98 6.71
CA SER A 246 27.08 -4.80 6.23
C SER A 246 27.76 -4.24 4.99
N VAL A 247 26.97 -4.03 3.94
CA VAL A 247 27.40 -3.37 2.71
C VAL A 247 27.15 -1.88 2.86
N ALA A 248 28.07 -1.03 2.40
CA ALA A 248 27.81 0.42 2.36
C ALA A 248 26.85 0.74 1.22
N PHE A 249 25.93 1.68 1.44
CA PHE A 249 25.00 2.09 0.39
C PHE A 249 25.77 2.73 -0.76
N ASP A 250 25.53 2.25 -1.98
CA ASP A 250 26.15 2.79 -3.18
C ASP A 250 25.24 3.90 -3.76
N PRO A 251 25.68 5.18 -3.77
CA PRO A 251 24.89 6.29 -4.28
C PRO A 251 24.48 6.13 -5.75
N HIS A 252 25.20 5.33 -6.55
CA HIS A 252 24.82 5.04 -7.93
C HIS A 252 23.46 4.36 -8.04
N LEU A 253 23.01 3.65 -7.00
CA LEU A 253 21.70 3.01 -6.95
C LEU A 253 20.52 4.00 -6.95
N ALA A 254 20.76 5.27 -6.57
CA ALA A 254 19.77 6.34 -6.58
C ALA A 254 19.95 7.32 -7.75
N ALA A 255 20.96 7.11 -8.62
CA ALA A 255 21.26 7.99 -9.74
C ALA A 255 20.26 7.81 -10.91
N PRO A 256 20.08 8.84 -11.76
CA PRO A 256 19.29 8.70 -12.98
C PRO A 256 19.87 7.64 -13.92
N SER A 257 19.01 6.87 -14.60
CA SER A 257 19.40 5.82 -15.54
C SER A 257 18.75 6.01 -16.91
N ALA A 258 19.54 5.97 -17.96
CA ALA A 258 19.05 6.04 -19.34
C ALA A 258 18.50 4.70 -19.87
N VAL A 259 18.66 3.60 -19.12
CA VAL A 259 18.15 2.28 -19.51
C VAL A 259 16.63 2.34 -19.66
N PRO A 260 16.03 1.86 -20.78
CA PRO A 260 14.59 1.77 -20.90
C PRO A 260 14.00 0.92 -19.78
N ALA A 261 12.93 1.41 -19.13
CA ALA A 261 12.30 0.71 -18.02
C ALA A 261 10.77 0.66 -18.13
N LEU A 262 10.19 -0.48 -17.74
CA LEU A 262 8.77 -0.64 -17.52
C LEU A 262 8.55 -1.07 -16.08
N PHE A 263 7.90 -0.19 -15.31
CA PHE A 263 7.51 -0.40 -13.93
C PHE A 263 6.02 -0.75 -13.88
N ILE A 264 5.65 -1.87 -13.26
CA ILE A 264 4.24 -2.25 -13.09
C ILE A 264 3.92 -2.42 -11.61
N SER A 265 2.98 -1.63 -11.08
CA SER A 265 2.53 -1.75 -9.68
C SER A 265 1.06 -2.15 -9.61
N GLY A 266 0.69 -2.90 -8.58
CA GLY A 266 -0.72 -3.05 -8.20
C GLY A 266 -1.17 -1.87 -7.35
N SER A 267 -2.35 -1.28 -7.60
CA SER A 267 -2.82 -0.13 -6.82
C SER A 267 -2.97 -0.43 -5.32
N GLU A 268 -3.16 -1.72 -5.00
CA GLU A 268 -3.46 -2.28 -3.68
C GLU A 268 -2.29 -3.07 -3.08
N ASP A 269 -1.11 -3.04 -3.72
CA ASP A 269 0.08 -3.77 -3.28
C ASP A 269 0.48 -3.33 -1.86
N PRO A 270 0.47 -4.25 -0.87
CA PRO A 270 0.84 -3.92 0.50
C PRO A 270 2.35 -3.82 0.71
N ALA A 271 3.15 -4.53 -0.09
CA ALA A 271 4.58 -4.71 0.16
C ALA A 271 5.45 -3.88 -0.79
N ALA A 272 4.90 -3.42 -1.92
CA ALA A 272 5.55 -2.49 -2.83
C ALA A 272 4.51 -1.51 -3.39
N PRO A 273 4.03 -0.57 -2.55
CA PRO A 273 2.94 0.31 -2.93
C PRO A 273 3.33 1.21 -4.13
N PRO A 274 2.37 1.67 -4.95
CA PRO A 274 2.64 2.35 -6.22
C PRO A 274 3.56 3.57 -6.15
N ASP A 275 3.58 4.28 -5.02
CA ASP A 275 4.45 5.43 -4.78
C ASP A 275 5.94 5.08 -4.88
N LEU A 276 6.33 3.83 -4.59
CA LEU A 276 7.68 3.34 -4.83
C LEU A 276 7.98 3.17 -6.32
N GLY A 277 6.99 2.75 -7.11
CA GLY A 277 7.08 2.72 -8.58
C GLY A 277 7.18 4.12 -9.19
N GLU A 278 6.44 5.08 -8.65
CA GLU A 278 6.54 6.50 -9.03
C GLU A 278 7.92 7.07 -8.67
N LEU A 279 8.45 6.70 -7.49
CA LEU A 279 9.79 7.06 -7.05
C LEU A 279 10.87 6.50 -7.98
N ALA A 280 10.77 5.22 -8.38
CA ALA A 280 11.65 4.63 -9.39
C ALA A 280 11.55 5.38 -10.72
N ALA A 281 10.33 5.58 -11.24
CA ALA A 281 10.10 6.17 -12.55
C ALA A 281 10.70 7.57 -12.71
N ARG A 282 10.75 8.38 -11.64
CA ARG A 282 11.42 9.70 -11.66
C ARG A 282 12.91 9.65 -12.02
N ARG A 283 13.58 8.51 -11.80
CA ARG A 283 15.00 8.30 -12.12
C ARG A 283 15.24 7.74 -13.53
N TYR A 284 14.18 7.29 -14.20
CA TYR A 284 14.27 6.66 -15.51
C TYR A 284 13.53 7.56 -16.53
N PRO A 285 14.21 8.54 -17.15
CA PRO A 285 13.60 9.40 -18.18
C PRO A 285 13.05 8.61 -19.38
N ASN A 286 13.58 7.42 -19.65
CA ASN A 286 13.09 6.49 -20.67
C ASN A 286 12.16 5.40 -20.10
N GLY A 287 11.64 5.64 -18.90
CA GLY A 287 10.81 4.71 -18.13
C GLY A 287 9.32 5.00 -18.26
N LEU A 288 8.50 3.97 -18.07
CA LEU A 288 7.05 4.08 -17.92
C LEU A 288 6.60 3.35 -16.67
N HIS A 289 5.78 4.01 -15.85
CA HIS A 289 5.09 3.38 -14.72
C HIS A 289 3.62 3.13 -15.05
N VAL A 290 3.20 1.88 -14.92
CA VAL A 290 1.84 1.42 -15.13
C VAL A 290 1.29 0.92 -13.80
N VAL A 291 0.16 1.49 -13.37
CA VAL A 291 -0.55 1.01 -12.18
C VAL A 291 -1.77 0.21 -12.61
N LEU A 292 -1.83 -1.05 -12.18
CA LEU A 292 -2.97 -1.93 -12.41
C LEU A 292 -3.94 -1.83 -11.23
N THR A 293 -5.11 -1.26 -11.48
CA THR A 293 -6.15 -1.05 -10.47
C THR A 293 -6.62 -2.37 -9.86
N GLY A 294 -6.78 -2.41 -8.54
CA GLY A 294 -7.24 -3.59 -7.80
C GLY A 294 -6.19 -4.69 -7.63
N GLN A 295 -5.11 -4.65 -8.41
CA GLN A 295 -4.03 -5.62 -8.30
C GLN A 295 -3.18 -5.36 -7.07
N ARG A 296 -2.55 -6.43 -6.58
CA ARG A 296 -1.74 -6.47 -5.36
C ARG A 296 -0.32 -6.89 -5.71
N HIS A 297 0.34 -7.65 -4.84
CA HIS A 297 1.75 -7.95 -4.98
C HIS A 297 2.04 -8.90 -6.15
N THR A 298 3.07 -8.56 -6.91
CA THR A 298 3.58 -9.25 -8.11
C THR A 298 2.46 -9.66 -9.08
N PRO A 299 1.82 -8.70 -9.76
CA PRO A 299 0.67 -8.98 -10.62
C PRO A 299 1.10 -9.62 -11.96
N PHE A 300 1.72 -10.81 -11.90
CA PHE A 300 2.03 -11.63 -13.08
C PHE A 300 0.78 -12.28 -13.69
N GLN A 301 -0.29 -12.45 -12.90
CA GLN A 301 -1.49 -13.18 -13.29
C GLN A 301 -2.36 -12.44 -14.32
N PRO A 302 -2.59 -11.12 -14.23
CA PRO A 302 -3.29 -10.40 -15.28
C PRO A 302 -2.54 -10.52 -16.62
N ALA A 303 -3.18 -11.10 -17.62
CA ALA A 303 -2.63 -11.22 -18.97
C ALA A 303 -2.12 -9.88 -19.54
N CYS A 304 -2.74 -8.77 -19.11
CA CYS A 304 -2.31 -7.42 -19.45
C CYS A 304 -0.85 -7.14 -19.05
N ALA A 305 -0.43 -7.53 -17.85
CA ALA A 305 0.90 -7.23 -17.35
C ALA A 305 1.98 -7.98 -18.14
N LEU A 306 1.76 -9.28 -18.40
CA LEU A 306 2.65 -10.10 -19.23
C LEU A 306 2.72 -9.59 -20.67
N ARG A 307 1.58 -9.19 -21.25
CA ARG A 307 1.52 -8.61 -22.60
C ARG A 307 2.34 -7.31 -22.70
N LEU A 308 2.21 -6.43 -21.70
CA LEU A 308 2.97 -5.18 -21.65
C LEU A 308 4.47 -5.45 -21.52
N MET A 309 4.88 -6.37 -20.63
CA MET A 309 6.28 -6.75 -20.49
C MET A 309 6.86 -7.35 -21.77
N ALA A 310 6.15 -8.27 -22.41
CA ALA A 310 6.58 -8.89 -23.67
C ALA A 310 6.75 -7.84 -24.77
N ALA A 311 5.75 -6.99 -24.99
CA ALA A 311 5.80 -5.93 -26.00
C ALA A 311 6.93 -4.92 -25.71
N PHE A 312 7.14 -4.57 -24.45
CA PHE A 312 8.23 -3.69 -24.03
C PHE A 312 9.61 -4.30 -24.26
N ILE A 313 9.80 -5.58 -23.90
CA ILE A 313 11.05 -6.29 -24.13
C ILE A 313 11.31 -6.41 -25.64
N GLU A 314 10.31 -6.75 -26.44
CA GLU A 314 10.46 -6.85 -27.90
C GLU A 314 10.88 -5.50 -28.49
N ALA A 315 10.15 -4.43 -28.17
CA ALA A 315 10.43 -3.08 -28.66
C ALA A 315 11.74 -2.48 -28.12
N GLY A 316 12.17 -2.88 -26.92
CA GLY A 316 13.30 -2.25 -26.23
C GLY A 316 13.01 -0.81 -25.77
N SER A 317 11.75 -0.40 -25.74
CA SER A 317 11.31 0.96 -25.42
C SER A 317 9.89 0.94 -24.86
N ALA A 318 9.60 1.87 -23.94
CA ALA A 318 8.25 2.06 -23.43
C ALA A 318 7.37 2.96 -24.32
N VAL A 319 7.98 3.61 -25.32
CA VAL A 319 7.26 4.48 -26.26
C VAL A 319 6.31 3.65 -27.13
N GLY A 320 5.05 4.07 -27.20
CA GLY A 320 4.05 3.45 -28.07
C GLY A 320 3.43 2.15 -27.54
N LEU A 321 3.68 1.78 -26.28
CA LEU A 321 3.01 0.63 -25.67
C LEU A 321 1.49 0.83 -25.58
N ASP A 322 0.72 -0.17 -26.01
CA ASP A 322 -0.73 -0.18 -25.91
C ASP A 322 -1.18 -0.51 -24.47
N LEU A 323 -1.60 0.53 -23.75
CA LEU A 323 -2.09 0.42 -22.38
C LEU A 323 -3.58 0.10 -22.28
N ALA A 324 -4.31 -0.14 -23.39
CA ALA A 324 -5.76 -0.31 -23.34
C ALA A 324 -6.21 -1.44 -22.41
N CYS A 325 -5.41 -2.51 -22.27
CA CYS A 325 -5.73 -3.65 -21.41
C CYS A 325 -5.76 -3.30 -19.90
N THR A 326 -5.14 -2.20 -19.47
CA THR A 326 -5.09 -1.83 -18.04
C THR A 326 -6.47 -1.42 -17.52
N ARG A 327 -7.38 -1.05 -18.42
CA ARG A 327 -8.79 -0.71 -18.12
C ARG A 327 -9.67 -1.94 -17.84
N ALA A 328 -9.25 -3.13 -18.25
CA ALA A 328 -10.02 -4.37 -18.18
C ALA A 328 -9.55 -5.30 -17.05
N VAL A 329 -8.88 -4.76 -16.04
CA VAL A 329 -8.35 -5.54 -14.93
C VAL A 329 -9.38 -5.60 -13.82
N ASP A 330 -10.09 -6.71 -13.75
CA ASP A 330 -11.11 -6.96 -12.73
C ASP A 330 -10.50 -7.37 -11.38
N TRP A 331 -11.30 -7.17 -10.33
CA TRP A 331 -10.98 -7.63 -8.98
C TRP A 331 -11.89 -8.79 -8.57
N PRO A 332 -11.41 -9.75 -7.77
CA PRO A 332 -12.26 -10.83 -7.26
C PRO A 332 -13.41 -10.30 -6.40
N PRO A 333 -14.64 -10.82 -6.52
CA PRO A 333 -15.73 -10.42 -5.63
C PRO A 333 -15.41 -10.78 -4.17
N PHE A 334 -15.97 -10.03 -3.22
CA PHE A 334 -15.86 -10.38 -1.81
C PHE A 334 -16.52 -11.73 -1.53
N VAL A 335 -15.94 -12.51 -0.60
CA VAL A 335 -16.57 -13.73 -0.10
C VAL A 335 -17.70 -13.32 0.83
N LEU A 336 -18.95 -13.52 0.42
CA LEU A 336 -20.15 -13.19 1.18
C LEU A 336 -20.60 -14.38 2.06
N PRO A 337 -21.35 -14.14 3.16
CA PRO A 337 -21.88 -15.23 3.96
C PRO A 337 -22.95 -16.01 3.18
N PRO A 338 -23.21 -17.29 3.52
CA PRO A 338 -24.28 -18.07 2.89
C PRO A 338 -25.63 -17.34 2.96
N GLY A 339 -26.37 -17.31 1.84
CA GLY A 339 -27.68 -16.64 1.75
C GLY A 339 -27.62 -15.13 1.48
N ALA A 340 -26.45 -14.48 1.54
CA ALA A 340 -26.25 -13.13 1.04
C ALA A 340 -26.04 -13.15 -0.48
N ALA A 341 -27.08 -13.49 -1.25
CA ALA A 341 -27.02 -13.29 -2.70
C ALA A 341 -26.79 -11.81 -3.02
N ALA A 342 -25.99 -11.52 -4.05
CA ALA A 342 -25.72 -10.17 -4.52
C ALA A 342 -27.03 -9.45 -4.88
N ALA A 343 -27.52 -8.60 -3.98
CA ALA A 343 -28.58 -7.66 -4.28
C ALA A 343 -28.06 -6.66 -5.33
N GLY A 344 -28.21 -6.98 -6.62
CA GLY A 344 -27.88 -6.06 -7.71
C GLY A 344 -27.48 -6.64 -9.07
N ALA A 345 -27.36 -7.96 -9.25
CA ALA A 345 -27.09 -8.52 -10.58
C ALA A 345 -28.42 -8.86 -11.30
N GLU A 346 -28.99 -7.90 -12.03
CA GLU A 346 -29.95 -8.25 -13.09
C GLU A 346 -29.23 -9.04 -14.19
N PRO A 347 -29.77 -10.20 -14.63
CA PRO A 347 -29.17 -10.98 -15.70
C PRO A 347 -29.63 -10.45 -17.06
N GLY A 348 -28.75 -9.75 -17.78
CA GLY A 348 -28.79 -9.68 -19.25
C GLY A 348 -28.63 -8.30 -19.87
N ALA A 349 -27.43 -8.01 -20.38
CA ALA A 349 -27.26 -7.20 -21.59
C ALA A 349 -25.93 -7.56 -22.27
N ARG A 350 -26.01 -8.23 -23.42
CA ARG A 350 -24.90 -8.32 -24.38
C ARG A 350 -24.65 -6.93 -24.99
N PRO A 351 -23.42 -6.62 -25.43
CA PRO A 351 -23.13 -5.34 -26.08
C PRO A 351 -23.63 -5.37 -27.52
N ALA A 352 -24.43 -4.37 -27.91
CA ALA A 352 -24.75 -4.10 -29.31
C ALA A 352 -24.39 -2.65 -29.62
N GLY A 353 -23.60 -2.47 -30.68
CA GLY A 353 -23.16 -1.17 -31.16
C GLY A 353 -24.21 -0.40 -31.96
N ALA A 354 -23.98 0.92 -32.00
CA ALA A 354 -24.24 1.89 -33.07
C ALA A 354 -25.63 1.91 -33.77
N THR A 355 -26.42 2.96 -33.57
CA THR A 355 -26.55 4.16 -34.46
C THR A 355 -27.85 4.97 -34.23
N ARG A 356 -27.68 6.30 -34.28
CA ARG A 356 -28.53 7.43 -34.77
C ARG A 356 -30.00 7.68 -34.34
N ASP A 357 -30.16 8.91 -33.84
CA ASP A 357 -31.13 9.98 -34.15
C ASP A 357 -32.66 9.76 -34.09
N GLY A 358 -33.35 10.66 -33.38
CA GLY A 358 -34.68 11.17 -33.82
C GLY A 358 -35.79 11.32 -32.77
N GLU A 359 -35.86 12.49 -32.15
CA GLU A 359 -37.06 13.30 -31.83
C GLU A 359 -38.26 12.79 -30.97
N ARG A 360 -38.59 13.69 -30.01
CA ARG A 360 -39.91 14.19 -29.54
C ARG A 360 -40.47 13.75 -28.19
N ALA A 361 -41.04 14.78 -27.57
CA ALA A 361 -41.36 14.98 -26.17
C ALA A 361 -42.84 14.76 -25.83
N ALA A 362 -43.08 14.32 -24.59
CA ALA A 362 -44.20 14.61 -23.68
C ALA A 362 -43.90 13.77 -22.41
N GLY A 363 -43.99 14.18 -21.16
CA GLY A 363 -44.68 15.28 -20.50
C GLY A 363 -45.28 14.71 -19.20
N VAL A 364 -44.89 15.31 -18.06
CA VAL A 364 -45.54 15.28 -16.73
C VAL A 364 -45.20 14.15 -15.74
N GLY A 365 -44.71 14.56 -14.56
CA GLY A 365 -44.71 13.73 -13.35
C GLY A 365 -43.72 14.12 -12.24
N ALA A 366 -43.46 15.41 -11.98
CA ALA A 366 -42.60 15.83 -10.86
C ALA A 366 -43.35 15.77 -9.53
N THR A 367 -42.87 14.93 -8.61
CA THR A 367 -43.21 14.98 -7.17
C THR A 367 -42.14 15.81 -6.43
N PRO A 368 -42.50 16.64 -5.43
CA PRO A 368 -41.57 17.56 -4.81
C PRO A 368 -40.60 16.82 -3.88
N ALA A 369 -39.30 16.96 -4.14
CA ALA A 369 -38.27 16.57 -3.19
C ALA A 369 -38.35 17.50 -1.97
N SER A 370 -38.57 16.91 -0.80
CA SER A 370 -38.44 17.57 0.50
C SER A 370 -37.06 18.21 0.63
N GLY A 371 -37.03 19.52 0.87
CA GLY A 371 -35.81 20.29 1.07
C GLY A 371 -34.99 19.74 2.24
N ARG A 372 -33.81 19.19 1.95
CA ARG A 372 -32.72 19.14 2.92
C ARG A 372 -32.08 20.52 2.92
N THR A 373 -32.28 21.28 3.98
CA THR A 373 -31.42 22.43 4.28
C THR A 373 -29.97 21.91 4.36
N ALA A 374 -29.10 22.44 3.50
CA ALA A 374 -27.70 22.07 3.51
C ALA A 374 -27.10 22.43 4.87
N ASP A 375 -26.47 21.46 5.52
CA ASP A 375 -25.82 21.68 6.81
C ASP A 375 -24.81 22.84 6.67
N PRO A 376 -24.94 23.91 7.48
CA PRO A 376 -24.20 25.16 7.29
C PRO A 376 -22.69 24.99 7.48
N LEU A 377 -22.25 23.91 8.13
CA LEU A 377 -20.85 23.65 8.46
C LEU A 377 -20.17 22.69 7.50
N THR A 378 -20.89 21.74 6.91
CA THR A 378 -20.28 20.75 6.01
C THR A 378 -19.79 21.39 4.70
N GLY A 379 -18.64 20.96 4.20
CA GLY A 379 -18.05 21.44 2.94
C GLY A 379 -16.64 21.98 3.08
N LEU A 380 -16.16 22.66 2.04
CA LEU A 380 -14.81 23.20 1.97
C LEU A 380 -14.76 24.63 2.49
N TRP A 381 -13.81 24.90 3.38
CA TRP A 381 -13.51 26.20 3.95
C TRP A 381 -12.10 26.58 3.56
N ARG A 382 -11.90 27.84 3.16
CA ARG A 382 -10.58 28.38 2.80
C ARG A 382 -10.30 29.61 3.63
N GLY A 383 -9.08 29.76 4.09
CA GLY A 383 -8.71 30.86 4.95
C GLY A 383 -7.22 31.08 5.02
N ARG A 384 -6.84 31.93 5.96
CA ARG A 384 -5.47 32.38 6.17
C ARG A 384 -5.11 32.27 7.64
N ILE A 385 -3.86 31.92 7.91
CA ILE A 385 -3.28 31.92 9.25
C ILE A 385 -2.25 33.05 9.33
N ALA A 386 -2.44 33.96 10.28
CA ALA A 386 -1.55 35.10 10.49
C ALA A 386 -0.52 34.77 11.57
N LEU A 387 0.71 34.47 11.15
CA LEU A 387 1.83 34.21 12.04
C LEU A 387 2.43 35.56 12.52
N SER A 388 1.91 36.17 13.59
CA SER A 388 2.53 37.38 14.17
C SER A 388 3.58 36.98 15.23
N ARG A 389 4.77 37.58 15.33
CA ARG A 389 5.19 38.99 15.19
C ARG A 389 6.43 39.11 14.29
N ALA A 390 6.31 39.57 13.03
CA ALA A 390 7.37 40.25 12.24
C ALA A 390 7.00 40.45 10.75
N GLY A 391 5.74 40.80 10.41
CA GLY A 391 5.40 41.16 9.03
C GLY A 391 5.56 40.06 7.97
N GLY A 392 5.45 38.78 8.37
CA GLY A 392 5.39 37.66 7.43
C GLY A 392 4.06 37.59 6.70
N GLU A 393 4.07 37.10 5.46
CA GLU A 393 2.86 36.91 4.64
C GLU A 393 1.92 35.85 5.25
N ASP A 394 0.62 36.12 5.17
CA ASP A 394 -0.43 35.18 5.60
C ASP A 394 -0.35 33.87 4.80
N LEU A 395 -0.35 32.73 5.49
CA LEU A 395 -0.27 31.42 4.84
C LEU A 395 -1.68 30.88 4.50
N PRO A 396 -1.90 30.38 3.28
CA PRO A 396 -3.18 29.78 2.89
C PRO A 396 -3.39 28.44 3.62
N LEU A 397 -4.63 28.22 4.05
CA LEU A 397 -5.07 26.96 4.65
C LEU A 397 -6.49 26.65 4.21
N ALA A 398 -6.74 25.43 3.75
CA ALA A 398 -8.07 24.95 3.45
C ALA A 398 -8.44 23.76 4.35
N ILE A 399 -9.65 23.79 4.89
CA ILE A 399 -10.20 22.71 5.70
C ILE A 399 -11.50 22.16 5.10
N ARG A 400 -11.67 20.83 5.09
CA ARG A 400 -12.92 20.18 4.68
C ARG A 400 -13.64 19.62 5.89
N VAL A 401 -14.85 20.12 6.11
CA VAL A 401 -15.70 19.72 7.23
C VAL A 401 -16.71 18.68 6.76
N SER A 402 -16.79 17.56 7.47
CA SER A 402 -17.77 16.50 7.27
C SER A 402 -18.52 16.22 8.56
N ARG A 403 -19.76 15.72 8.45
CA ARG A 403 -20.58 15.35 9.61
C ARG A 403 -20.93 13.87 9.54
N ALA A 404 -20.67 13.15 10.62
CA ALA A 404 -21.08 11.76 10.79
C ALA A 404 -21.58 11.56 12.22
N GLY A 405 -22.76 10.95 12.40
CA GLY A 405 -23.31 10.65 13.74
C GLY A 405 -23.55 11.87 14.64
N GLY A 406 -23.78 13.06 14.06
CA GLY A 406 -23.97 14.31 14.83
C GLY A 406 -22.68 15.03 15.20
N VAL A 407 -21.52 14.41 14.98
CA VAL A 407 -20.19 14.98 15.22
C VAL A 407 -19.64 15.56 13.91
N TYR A 408 -19.04 16.76 14.01
CA TYR A 408 -18.35 17.39 12.89
C TYR A 408 -16.84 17.13 13.00
N THR A 409 -16.24 16.82 11.86
CA THR A 409 -14.80 16.63 11.72
C THR A 409 -14.31 17.63 10.65
N ALA A 410 -13.30 18.47 10.94
CA ALA A 410 -12.54 19.31 9.96
C ALA A 410 -11.12 18.83 9.56
N ARG A 411 -10.86 18.56 8.26
CA ARG A 411 -9.57 18.04 7.72
C ARG A 411 -8.80 19.18 7.16
N ILE A 412 -7.50 19.25 7.36
CA ILE A 412 -6.68 20.10 6.49
C ILE A 412 -6.54 19.40 5.14
N VAL A 413 -6.95 20.08 4.07
CA VAL A 413 -6.83 19.58 2.69
C VAL A 413 -5.84 20.41 1.85
N GLU A 414 -5.41 21.56 2.36
CA GLU A 414 -4.40 22.43 1.75
C GLU A 414 -3.72 23.25 2.85
N SER A 415 -2.39 23.38 2.83
CA SER A 415 -1.64 24.21 3.77
C SER A 415 -0.38 24.78 3.13
N GLY A 416 -0.09 26.05 3.39
CA GLY A 416 1.16 26.72 2.99
C GLY A 416 2.38 26.34 3.83
N VAL A 417 2.24 25.44 4.81
CA VAL A 417 3.34 24.87 5.61
C VAL A 417 3.28 23.34 5.59
N PRO A 418 4.40 22.62 5.71
CA PRO A 418 4.42 21.16 5.78
C PRO A 418 3.66 20.69 7.03
N VAL A 419 2.49 20.08 6.85
CA VAL A 419 1.70 19.53 7.95
C VAL A 419 2.04 18.05 8.10
N THR A 420 2.62 17.69 9.25
CA THR A 420 3.08 16.33 9.57
C THR A 420 1.96 15.33 9.82
N ASP A 421 0.71 15.80 10.00
CA ASP A 421 -0.47 14.95 10.14
C ASP A 421 -1.74 15.64 9.60
N PRO A 422 -2.27 15.20 8.44
CA PRO A 422 -3.45 15.78 7.79
C PRO A 422 -4.79 15.27 8.35
N SER A 423 -4.82 14.69 9.56
CA SER A 423 -5.99 14.10 10.23
C SER A 423 -6.49 14.94 11.42
N PHE A 424 -7.76 14.76 11.77
CA PHE A 424 -8.69 15.79 12.28
C PHE A 424 -8.69 16.07 13.79
N ALA A 425 -8.97 17.33 14.14
CA ALA A 425 -9.43 17.77 15.46
C ALA A 425 -10.95 17.55 15.61
N GLU A 426 -11.43 17.15 16.79
CA GLU A 426 -12.86 17.02 17.08
C GLU A 426 -13.49 18.41 17.24
N VAL A 427 -14.55 18.69 16.48
CA VAL A 427 -15.24 19.99 16.53
C VAL A 427 -16.43 19.90 17.49
N GLN A 428 -16.37 20.66 18.57
CA GLN A 428 -17.54 20.93 19.42
C GLN A 428 -18.13 22.28 19.01
N LEU A 429 -19.40 22.26 18.58
CA LEU A 429 -20.17 23.45 18.25
C LEU A 429 -21.24 23.67 19.30
N ALA A 430 -21.23 24.84 19.94
CA ALA A 430 -22.31 25.27 20.82
C ALA A 430 -23.43 25.97 20.02
N ALA A 431 -24.64 25.99 20.58
CA ALA A 431 -25.83 26.55 19.92
C ALA A 431 -25.72 28.06 19.60
N ASP A 432 -24.78 28.76 20.23
CA ASP A 432 -24.49 30.18 20.03
C ASP A 432 -23.45 30.44 18.92
N GLY A 433 -22.97 29.40 18.23
CA GLY A 433 -21.99 29.49 17.16
C GLY A 433 -20.53 29.39 17.61
N ALA A 434 -20.25 29.15 18.91
CA ALA A 434 -18.89 28.92 19.38
C ALA A 434 -18.35 27.57 18.88
N VAL A 435 -17.12 27.58 18.36
CA VAL A 435 -16.42 26.43 17.79
C VAL A 435 -15.16 26.18 18.59
N ARG A 436 -15.02 24.97 19.13
CA ARG A 436 -13.78 24.51 19.75
C ARG A 436 -13.31 23.25 19.07
N MET A 437 -12.05 23.23 18.63
CA MET A 437 -11.41 22.04 18.10
C MET A 437 -10.19 21.67 18.95
N VAL A 438 -10.04 20.38 19.25
CA VAL A 438 -8.88 19.89 20.02
C VAL A 438 -8.17 18.82 19.23
N LYS A 439 -6.86 18.97 19.09
CA LYS A 439 -5.96 17.96 18.55
C LYS A 439 -4.88 17.62 19.58
N PRO A 440 -4.82 16.37 20.06
CA PRO A 440 -3.67 15.88 20.81
C PRO A 440 -2.41 15.89 19.93
N THR A 441 -1.29 16.35 20.46
CA THR A 441 0.03 16.38 19.81
C THR A 441 1.10 15.90 20.78
N SER A 442 2.29 15.57 20.30
CA SER A 442 3.43 15.21 21.15
C SER A 442 3.88 16.36 22.09
N ALA A 443 3.53 17.61 21.78
CA ALA A 443 3.84 18.81 22.57
C ALA A 443 2.66 19.30 23.45
N GLY A 444 1.63 18.47 23.67
CA GLY A 444 0.41 18.82 24.39
C GLY A 444 -0.81 18.88 23.47
N SER A 445 -1.82 19.69 23.78
CA SER A 445 -2.99 19.86 22.91
C SER A 445 -2.89 21.13 22.08
N LEU A 446 -3.07 21.01 20.77
CA LEU A 446 -3.39 22.14 19.90
C LEU A 446 -4.90 22.38 20.00
N VAL A 447 -5.29 23.52 20.53
CA VAL A 447 -6.68 23.92 20.72
C VAL A 447 -6.99 25.06 19.76
N LEU A 448 -8.01 24.92 18.93
CA LEU A 448 -8.59 26.01 18.18
C LEU A 448 -9.86 26.46 18.87
N GLU A 449 -9.97 27.76 19.12
CA GLU A 449 -11.17 28.37 19.68
C GLU A 449 -11.60 29.51 18.77
N GLY A 450 -12.85 29.49 18.34
CA GLY A 450 -13.38 30.44 17.39
C GLY A 450 -14.89 30.52 17.40
N ARG A 451 -15.43 31.31 16.48
CA ARG A 451 -16.87 31.54 16.36
C ARG A 451 -17.27 31.55 14.89
N LEU A 452 -18.39 30.91 14.59
CA LEU A 452 -18.95 30.85 13.26
C LEU A 452 -20.07 31.87 13.11
N GLU A 453 -19.89 32.83 12.21
CA GLU A 453 -20.89 33.83 11.82
C GLU A 453 -20.88 34.02 10.30
N ASP A 454 -22.05 34.02 9.65
CA ASP A 454 -22.21 34.31 8.22
C ASP A 454 -21.22 33.60 7.30
N HIS A 455 -21.09 32.28 7.47
CA HIS A 455 -20.15 31.42 6.71
C HIS A 455 -18.67 31.78 6.87
N THR A 456 -18.33 32.49 7.93
CA THR A 456 -16.97 32.86 8.31
C THR A 456 -16.67 32.32 9.71
N LEU A 457 -15.57 31.59 9.84
CA LEU A 457 -15.06 31.06 11.11
C LEU A 457 -13.79 31.83 11.48
N THR A 458 -13.86 32.65 12.53
CA THR A 458 -12.73 33.41 13.07
C THR A 458 -12.32 32.89 14.43
N GLY A 459 -11.04 32.95 14.77
CA GLY A 459 -10.58 32.48 16.07
C GLY A 459 -9.07 32.48 16.26
N VAL A 460 -8.61 31.70 17.23
CA VAL A 460 -7.19 31.52 17.57
C VAL A 460 -6.83 30.03 17.72
N PHE A 461 -5.68 29.64 17.20
CA PHE A 461 -4.98 28.42 17.57
C PHE A 461 -4.16 28.67 18.83
N VAL A 462 -4.16 27.70 19.75
CA VAL A 462 -3.48 27.74 21.03
C VAL A 462 -2.69 26.45 21.21
N GLN A 463 -1.38 26.53 21.42
CA GLN A 463 -0.53 25.39 21.77
C GLN A 463 0.46 25.84 22.83
N GLY A 464 0.30 25.36 24.07
CA GLY A 464 1.05 25.90 25.21
C GLY A 464 0.80 27.40 25.39
N SER A 465 1.86 28.21 25.34
CA SER A 465 1.80 29.68 25.42
C SER A 465 1.64 30.40 24.06
N VAL A 466 1.70 29.66 22.95
CA VAL A 466 1.63 30.22 21.59
C VAL A 466 0.17 30.40 21.18
N ARG A 467 -0.18 31.60 20.68
CA ARG A 467 -1.52 31.95 20.19
C ARG A 467 -1.44 32.53 18.78
N VAL A 468 -2.16 31.95 17.83
CA VAL A 468 -2.12 32.35 16.41
C VAL A 468 -3.54 32.58 15.88
N PRO A 469 -3.90 33.82 15.49
CA PRO A 469 -5.23 34.10 14.93
C PRO A 469 -5.42 33.54 13.52
N PHE A 470 -6.68 33.24 13.17
CA PHE A 470 -7.07 32.79 11.84
C PHE A 470 -8.46 33.29 11.45
N GLU A 471 -8.73 33.31 10.14
CA GLU A 471 -10.06 33.52 9.55
C GLU A 471 -10.25 32.52 8.39
N PHE A 472 -11.36 31.77 8.41
CA PHE A 472 -11.80 30.89 7.33
C PHE A 472 -13.14 31.33 6.77
N ARG A 473 -13.31 31.28 5.45
CA ARG A 473 -14.58 31.50 4.77
C ARG A 473 -15.01 30.23 4.03
N ARG A 474 -16.31 29.92 4.07
CA ARG A 474 -16.87 28.79 3.33
C ARG A 474 -16.83 29.08 1.84
N ALA A 475 -16.36 28.12 1.04
CA ALA A 475 -16.51 28.19 -0.41
C ALA A 475 -17.97 27.85 -0.75
N VAL A 476 -18.77 28.86 -1.07
CA VAL A 476 -20.12 28.64 -1.60
C VAL A 476 -19.99 28.23 -3.07
N PRO A 477 -20.64 27.13 -3.53
CA PRO A 477 -20.65 26.78 -4.94
C PRO A 477 -21.29 27.91 -5.75
N ASP A 478 -20.57 28.42 -6.74
CA ASP A 478 -21.16 29.27 -7.77
C ASP A 478 -22.19 28.42 -8.53
N PRO A 479 -23.49 28.78 -8.57
CA PRO A 479 -24.51 27.95 -9.22
C PRO A 479 -24.31 27.80 -10.75
N GLY A 480 -23.29 28.41 -11.34
CA GLY A 480 -23.09 28.52 -12.79
C GLY A 480 -21.90 27.79 -13.42
N ARG A 481 -21.19 26.88 -12.75
CA ARG A 481 -20.09 26.12 -13.38
C ARG A 481 -20.02 24.64 -13.02
#